data_AF-A0A496ZL27-F1
#
_entry.id   AF-A0A496ZL27-F1
#
_cell.length_a   1.000
_cell.length_b   1.000
_cell.length_c   1.000
_cell.angle_alpha   90.00
_cell.angle_beta   90.00
_cell.angle_gamma   90.00
#
_symmetry.space_group_name_H-M   'P 1'
#
loop_
_entity.id
_entity.type
_entity.pdbx_description
1 polymer ?
#
loop_
_entity_poly.entity_id
_entity_poly.type
_entity_poly.pdbx_seq_one_letter_code
_entity_poly.pdbx_strand_id
1 'polypeptide(L)'
;MNIHFTDNKLYTDLCSQSVAAIKVGSHMYGLNNINSDVDWLTIYIQPAANRSSFMWEHHQLQYKKEKVDYNFSDLQTFVRNT
;
A
#
# COMPACT_ATOMS: atom_id res chain seq x y z
N MET A 1 -8.28 0.41 9.38
CA MET A 1 -7.36 -0.39 10.21
C MET A 1 -6.58 -1.28 9.27
N ASN A 2 -5.25 -1.14 9.28
CA ASN A 2 -4.38 -1.82 8.32
C ASN A 2 -4.05 -3.23 8.84
N ILE A 3 -4.03 -4.20 7.94
CA ILE A 3 -3.56 -5.56 8.24
C ILE A 3 -2.06 -5.55 8.05
N HIS A 4 -1.32 -5.63 9.16
CA HIS A 4 0.12 -5.77 9.12
C HIS A 4 0.51 -7.20 8.73
N PHE A 5 1.44 -7.32 7.77
CA PHE A 5 1.99 -8.61 7.36
C PHE A 5 3.51 -8.56 7.30
N THR A 6 4.14 -9.73 7.47
CA THR A 6 5.61 -9.90 7.47
C THR A 6 6.10 -10.83 6.36
N ASP A 7 5.19 -11.41 5.58
CA ASP A 7 5.53 -12.32 4.49
C ASP A 7 6.21 -11.57 3.32
N ASN A 8 7.49 -11.86 3.12
CA ASN A 8 8.31 -11.28 2.06
C ASN A 8 7.85 -11.70 0.65
N LYS A 9 7.28 -12.90 0.50
CA LYS A 9 6.76 -13.36 -0.78
C LYS A 9 5.54 -12.53 -1.17
N LEU A 10 4.60 -12.36 -0.24
CA LEU A 10 3.44 -11.50 -0.44
C LEU A 10 3.86 -10.06 -0.75
N TYR A 11 4.83 -9.52 -0.04
CA TYR A 11 5.39 -8.19 -0.32
C TYR A 11 5.93 -8.09 -1.75
N THR A 12 6.71 -9.08 -2.19
CA THR A 12 7.30 -9.11 -3.53
C THR A 12 6.23 -9.22 -4.61
N ASP A 13 5.24 -10.09 -4.39
CA ASP A 13 4.13 -10.30 -5.31
C ASP A 13 3.28 -9.03 -5.44
N LEU A 14 2.99 -8.34 -4.33
CA LEU A 14 2.28 -7.06 -4.34
C LEU A 14 3.08 -5.97 -5.05
N CYS A 15 4.38 -5.85 -4.77
CA CYS A 15 5.26 -4.91 -5.48
C CYS A 15 5.27 -5.17 -6.99
N SER A 16 5.28 -6.43 -7.42
CA SER A 16 5.27 -6.79 -8.85
C SER A 16 3.95 -6.42 -9.57
N GLN A 17 2.84 -6.39 -8.83
CA GLN A 17 1.51 -6.05 -9.32
C GLN A 17 1.14 -4.58 -9.07
N SER A 18 2.08 -3.80 -8.56
CA SER A 18 1.89 -2.38 -8.25
C SER A 18 1.97 -1.55 -9.51
N VAL A 19 1.00 -0.64 -9.68
CA VAL A 19 0.96 0.32 -10.80
C VAL A 19 1.51 1.68 -10.41
N ALA A 20 1.47 2.02 -9.13
CA ALA A 20 2.01 3.27 -8.61
C ALA A 20 2.52 3.08 -7.19
N ALA A 21 3.59 3.80 -6.85
CA ALA A 21 4.09 3.94 -5.50
C ALA A 21 4.39 5.43 -5.25
N ILE A 22 3.75 5.99 -4.24
CA ILE A 22 3.78 7.43 -3.94
C ILE A 22 4.32 7.59 -2.53
N LYS A 23 5.32 8.47 -2.34
CA LYS A 23 5.74 8.87 -1.00
C LYS A 23 4.66 9.74 -0.38
N VAL A 24 4.20 9.35 0.80
CA VAL A 24 3.18 10.06 1.56
C VAL A 24 3.76 10.52 2.91
N GLY A 25 2.92 11.13 3.76
CA GLY A 25 3.34 11.59 5.07
C GLY A 25 4.26 12.81 5.02
N SER A 26 5.19 12.91 5.97
CA SER A 26 6.09 14.07 6.12
C SER A 26 6.90 14.38 4.86
N HIS A 27 7.28 13.36 4.10
CA HIS A 27 8.02 13.47 2.85
C HIS A 27 7.21 14.10 1.71
N MET A 28 5.88 13.92 1.69
CA MET A 28 5.01 14.52 0.67
C MET A 28 4.90 16.04 0.85
N TYR A 29 4.91 16.50 2.10
CA TYR A 29 4.75 17.91 2.45
C TYR A 29 6.09 18.65 2.64
N GLY A 30 7.23 17.97 2.46
CA GLY A 30 8.55 18.54 2.71
C GLY A 30 8.82 18.86 4.18
N LEU A 31 8.08 18.23 5.10
CA LEU A 31 8.22 18.39 6.56
C LEU A 31 9.11 17.31 7.18
N ASN A 32 9.77 16.50 6.35
CA ASN A 32 10.64 15.42 6.78
C ASN A 32 12.00 15.96 7.28
N ASN A 33 12.57 15.26 8.26
CA ASN A 33 13.93 15.46 8.75
C ASN A 33 14.72 14.14 8.66
N ILE A 34 16.00 14.15 9.09
CA ILE A 34 16.88 12.97 9.00
C ILE A 34 16.39 11.76 9.82
N ASN A 35 15.51 11.99 10.80
CA ASN A 35 14.94 10.97 11.66
C ASN A 35 13.53 10.54 11.24
N SER A 36 12.94 11.18 10.22
CA SER A 36 11.60 10.86 9.73
C SER A 36 11.55 9.47 9.12
N ASP A 37 10.45 8.78 9.39
CA ASP A 37 9.98 7.60 8.67
C ASP A 37 9.63 7.93 7.22
N VAL A 38 9.68 6.90 6.38
CA VAL A 38 9.29 6.98 4.97
C VAL A 38 8.03 6.15 4.78
N ASP A 39 6.94 6.82 4.47
CA ASP A 39 5.68 6.15 4.13
C ASP A 39 5.50 6.08 2.61
N TRP A 40 5.18 4.89 2.12
CA TRP A 40 4.78 4.66 0.74
C TRP A 40 3.31 4.25 0.70
N LEU A 41 2.54 4.93 -0.15
CA LEU A 41 1.25 4.45 -0.62
C LEU A 41 1.47 3.74 -1.95
N THR A 42 1.28 2.43 -1.95
CA THR A 42 1.45 1.56 -3.10
C THR A 42 0.09 1.11 -3.60
N ILE A 43 -0.20 1.38 -4.87
CA ILE A 43 -1.46 1.01 -5.51
C ILE A 43 -1.22 -0.22 -6.37
N TYR A 44 -1.91 -1.31 -6.08
CA TYR A 44 -1.80 -2.55 -6.85
C TYR A 44 -3.11 -2.92 -7.55
N ILE A 45 -2.98 -3.73 -8.59
CA ILE A 45 -4.13 -4.25 -9.32
C ILE A 45 -4.51 -5.62 -8.74
N GLN A 46 -5.77 -5.79 -8.34
CA GLN A 46 -6.26 -7.10 -7.90
C GLN A 46 -6.24 -8.13 -9.05
N PRO A 47 -6.06 -9.43 -8.72
CA PRO A 47 -6.25 -10.52 -9.67
C PRO A 47 -7.66 -10.46 -10.30
N ALA A 48 -7.77 -10.87 -11.57
CA ALA A 48 -9.03 -10.77 -12.33
C ALA A 48 -10.22 -11.45 -11.63
N ALA A 49 -9.99 -12.56 -10.92
CA ALA A 49 -11.02 -13.27 -10.15
C ALA A 49 -11.66 -12.43 -9.04
N ASN A 50 -10.90 -11.52 -8.43
CA ASN A 50 -11.38 -10.70 -7.32
C ASN A 50 -11.99 -9.37 -7.80
N ARG A 51 -11.64 -8.89 -9.00
CA ARG A 51 -12.12 -7.60 -9.52
C ARG A 51 -13.64 -7.51 -9.68
N SER A 52 -14.29 -8.65 -9.93
CA SER A 52 -15.74 -8.75 -10.12
C SER A 52 -16.47 -9.28 -8.88
N SER A 53 -15.76 -9.48 -7.77
CA SER A 53 -16.36 -9.93 -6.52
C SER A 53 -17.21 -8.82 -5.92
N PHE A 54 -18.42 -9.16 -5.47
CA PHE A 54 -19.22 -8.27 -4.63
C PHE A 54 -18.70 -8.20 -3.20
N MET A 55 -17.80 -9.11 -2.81
CA MET A 55 -17.08 -9.09 -1.54
C MET A 55 -15.81 -8.26 -1.74
N TRP A 56 -15.76 -7.14 -1.02
CA TRP A 56 -14.78 -6.09 -1.11
C TRP A 56 -14.38 -5.81 0.33
N GLU A 57 -13.11 -6.01 0.62
CA GLU A 57 -12.56 -5.74 1.94
C GLU A 57 -12.09 -4.30 1.99
N HIS A 58 -12.45 -3.58 3.05
CA HIS A 58 -11.98 -2.21 3.29
C HIS A 58 -10.61 -2.16 3.98
N HIS A 59 -9.94 -3.31 4.08
CA HIS A 59 -8.66 -3.42 4.76
C HIS A 59 -7.51 -3.13 3.79
N GLN A 60 -6.66 -2.19 4.18
CA GLN A 60 -5.37 -1.98 3.51
C GLN A 60 -4.34 -2.92 4.12
N LEU A 61 -3.41 -3.40 3.30
CA LEU A 61 -2.29 -4.21 3.78
C LEU A 61 -1.11 -3.29 4.10
N GLN A 62 -0.38 -3.59 5.16
CA GLN A 62 0.81 -2.83 5.52
C GLN A 62 2.00 -3.76 5.76
N TYR A 63 3.10 -3.46 5.08
CA TYR A 63 4.39 -4.11 5.29
C TYR A 63 5.38 -3.10 5.83
N LYS A 64 6.04 -3.43 6.94
CA LYS A 64 7.03 -2.56 7.56
C LYS A 64 8.41 -3.18 7.43
N LYS A 65 9.36 -2.42 6.88
CA LYS A 65 10.76 -2.78 6.80
C LYS A 65 11.60 -1.63 7.33
N GLU A 66 12.23 -1.85 8.49
CA GLU A 66 13.04 -0.85 9.18
C GLU A 66 12.25 0.44 9.45
N LYS A 67 12.68 1.59 8.89
CA LYS A 67 12.01 2.90 8.97
C LYS A 67 11.10 3.21 7.78
N VAL A 68 10.74 2.18 7.00
CA VAL A 68 9.91 2.33 5.82
C VAL A 68 8.61 1.55 5.99
N ASP A 69 7.50 2.26 5.88
CA ASP A 69 6.16 1.70 5.93
C ASP A 69 5.57 1.68 4.50
N TYR A 70 5.20 0.49 4.03
CA TYR A 70 4.57 0.28 2.73
C TYR A 70 3.09 -0.04 2.93
N ASN A 71 2.22 0.89 2.59
CA ASN A 71 0.78 0.74 2.64
C ASN A 71 0.27 0.35 1.25
N PHE A 72 -0.31 -0.83 1.12
CA PHE A 72 -0.87 -1.34 -0.13
C PHE A 72 -2.39 -1.13 -0.13
N SER A 73 -2.86 -0.42 -1.15
CA SER A 73 -4.28 -0.29 -1.48
C SER A 73 -4.51 -0.85 -2.86
N ASP A 74 -5.59 -1.60 -3.05
CA ASP A 74 -5.97 -1.96 -4.40
C ASP A 74 -6.54 -0.76 -5.16
N LEU A 75 -6.45 -0.81 -6.49
CA LEU A 75 -6.90 0.27 -7.37
C LEU A 75 -8.40 0.57 -7.23
N GLN A 76 -9.25 -0.43 -7.02
CA GLN A 76 -10.70 -0.24 -6.97
C GLN A 76 -11.08 0.48 -5.68
N THR A 77 -10.47 0.09 -4.56
CA THR A 77 -10.60 0.75 -3.26
C THR A 77 -10.02 2.16 -3.30
N PHE A 78 -8.88 2.37 -3.96
CA PHE A 78 -8.28 3.69 -4.10
C PHE A 78 -9.20 4.66 -4.84
N VAL A 79 -9.72 4.27 -6.02
CA VAL A 79 -10.61 5.12 -6.84
C VAL A 79 -11.98 5.34 -6.20
N ARG A 80 -12.49 4.38 -5.42
CA ARG A 80 -13.78 4.55 -4.73
C ARG A 80 -13.73 5.50 -3.53
N ASN A 81 -12.57 5.62 -2.89
CA ASN A 81 -12.37 6.45 -1.69
C ASN A 81 -11.77 7.83 -2.00
N THR A 82 -11.51 8.14 -3.28
CA THR A 82 -11.27 9.50 -3.77
C THR A 82 -12.58 10.21 -4.09
#